data_AF-A0A7V3KAY2-F1
#
_entry.id   AF-A0A7V3KAY2-F1
#
_cell.length_a   1.000
_cell.length_b   1.000
_cell.length_c   1.000
_cell.angle_alpha   90.00
_cell.angle_beta   90.00
_cell.angle_gamma   90.00
#
_symmetry.space_group_name_H-M   'P 1'
#
loop_
_entity.id
_entity.type
_entity.pdbx_description
1 polymer ?
#
loop_
_entity_poly.entity_id
_entity_poly.type
_entity_poly.pdbx_seq_one_letter_code
_entity_poly.pdbx_strand_id
1 'polypeptide(L)'
;MRLKSPSPWILKVFERTEEAHKFCIELNNLGIDAYLMKESGLKQVGQKQIALEAEIKDERIIFHLEDGGFRDLTYAEMFLIVRARVRMEGALAQKMGKATVPELSLERQKLFDRIIQRRKEKKISRQEFGDLIPGASTEVEIFDLYSRESHQAIQVIESRFEFSSIFGQDFQARLLGIARFLDLLKSKNPEISVNETFNQVGYTYRDKPAEKKLFFLPAGKNTPAREKLHNSYTLFNEYSAIIYLHYLRKLKQTAEK
;
A
#
# COMPACT_ATOMS: atom_id res chain seq x y z
N MET A 1 24.10 -10.31 -19.76
CA MET A 1 23.77 -10.03 -18.35
C MET A 1 22.30 -9.63 -18.28
N ARG A 2 21.43 -10.35 -17.55
CA ARG A 2 20.00 -9.99 -17.43
C ARG A 2 19.82 -8.98 -16.30
N LEU A 3 19.26 -7.82 -16.58
CA LEU A 3 18.90 -6.83 -15.57
C LEU A 3 17.60 -7.31 -14.90
N LYS A 4 17.68 -7.78 -13.65
CA LYS A 4 16.48 -8.16 -12.89
C LYS A 4 15.92 -6.92 -12.20
N SER A 5 14.72 -6.49 -12.59
CA SER A 5 13.98 -5.47 -11.84
C SER A 5 13.35 -6.07 -10.59
N PRO A 6 13.37 -5.38 -9.43
CA PRO A 6 12.71 -5.86 -8.22
C PRO A 6 11.18 -5.88 -8.33
N SER A 7 10.61 -5.10 -9.26
CA SER A 7 9.17 -5.03 -9.53
C SER A 7 8.90 -4.99 -11.03
N PRO A 8 7.75 -5.50 -11.51
CA PRO A 8 7.35 -5.37 -12.90
C PRO A 8 7.15 -3.89 -13.29
N TRP A 9 7.59 -3.53 -14.49
CA TRP A 9 7.42 -2.20 -15.07
C TRP A 9 6.17 -2.22 -15.93
N ILE A 10 5.20 -1.34 -15.63
CA ILE A 10 4.02 -1.21 -16.47
C ILE A 10 4.03 0.15 -17.15
N LEU A 11 4.14 0.10 -18.48
CA LEU A 11 4.04 1.27 -19.34
C LEU A 11 2.56 1.61 -19.49
N LYS A 12 2.15 2.70 -18.83
CA LYS A 12 0.81 3.27 -18.99
C LYS A 12 0.73 3.91 -20.37
N VAL A 13 -0.35 3.58 -21.09
CA VAL A 13 -0.60 3.92 -22.49
C VAL A 13 -0.05 5.28 -22.92
N PHE A 14 0.75 5.26 -23.97
CA PHE A 14 1.11 6.42 -24.79
C PHE A 14 0.24 6.41 -26.05
N GLU A 15 0.02 7.58 -26.65
CA GLU A 15 -0.69 7.75 -27.93
C GLU A 15 -0.06 6.94 -29.09
N ARG A 16 1.13 6.36 -28.89
CA ARG A 16 1.91 5.58 -29.86
C ARG A 16 2.06 4.13 -29.42
N THR A 17 0.98 3.35 -29.60
CA THR A 17 0.87 1.97 -29.11
C THR A 17 1.95 1.03 -29.68
N GLU A 18 2.33 1.19 -30.96
CA GLU A 18 3.35 0.36 -31.60
C GLU A 18 4.76 0.58 -31.03
N GLU A 19 5.16 1.85 -30.84
CA GLU A 19 6.46 2.20 -30.25
C GLU A 19 6.56 1.69 -28.82
N ALA A 20 5.48 1.82 -28.04
CA ALA A 20 5.41 1.31 -26.69
C ALA A 20 5.52 -0.23 -26.65
N HIS A 21 4.97 -0.92 -27.66
CA HIS A 21 5.06 -2.37 -27.77
C HIS A 21 6.49 -2.82 -28.10
N LYS A 22 7.16 -2.13 -29.03
CA LYS A 22 8.57 -2.36 -29.35
C LYS A 22 9.46 -2.16 -28.12
N PHE A 23 9.28 -1.06 -27.39
CA PHE A 23 10.04 -0.79 -26.17
C PHE A 23 9.78 -1.83 -25.07
N CYS A 24 8.53 -2.27 -24.90
CA CYS A 24 8.19 -3.33 -23.96
C CYS A 24 8.89 -4.67 -24.31
N ILE A 25 8.99 -5.01 -25.60
CA ILE A 25 9.75 -6.18 -26.06
C ILE A 25 11.24 -6.03 -25.72
N GLU A 26 11.83 -4.86 -25.99
CA GLU A 26 13.23 -4.58 -25.67
C GLU A 26 13.53 -4.75 -24.17
N LEU A 27 12.68 -4.20 -23.30
CA LEU A 27 12.81 -4.35 -21.85
C LEU A 27 12.74 -5.82 -21.42
N ASN A 28 11.77 -6.58 -21.95
CA ASN A 28 11.64 -8.00 -21.67
C ASN A 28 12.87 -8.79 -22.14
N ASN A 29 13.45 -8.45 -23.31
CA ASN A 29 14.69 -9.07 -23.81
C ASN A 29 15.88 -8.79 -22.89
N LEU A 30 15.90 -7.65 -22.19
CA LEU A 30 16.90 -7.31 -21.18
C LEU A 30 16.67 -8.02 -19.83
N GLY A 31 15.56 -8.74 -19.68
CA GLY A 31 15.17 -9.45 -18.45
C GLY A 31 14.37 -8.60 -17.46
N ILE A 32 13.88 -7.44 -17.89
CA ILE A 32 13.00 -6.57 -17.10
C ILE A 32 11.57 -7.02 -17.38
N ASP A 33 10.86 -7.47 -16.34
CA ASP A 33 9.44 -7.84 -16.42
C ASP A 33 8.62 -6.59 -16.80
N ALA A 34 8.35 -6.37 -18.09
CA ALA A 34 7.70 -5.17 -18.59
C ALA A 34 6.40 -5.49 -19.34
N TYR A 35 5.36 -4.70 -19.10
CA TYR A 35 4.04 -4.92 -19.71
C TYR A 35 3.37 -3.63 -20.15
N LEU A 36 2.56 -3.75 -21.21
CA LEU A 36 1.63 -2.70 -21.62
C LEU A 36 0.26 -2.96 -21.04
N MET A 37 -0.34 -1.90 -20.52
CA MET A 37 -1.67 -1.97 -19.92
C MET A 37 -2.50 -0.74 -20.24
N LYS A 38 -3.78 -0.99 -20.56
CA LYS A 38 -4.77 0.08 -20.70
C LYS A 38 -5.05 0.72 -19.34
N GLU A 39 -5.11 2.06 -19.33
CA GLU A 39 -5.42 2.82 -18.10
C GLU A 39 -6.80 2.42 -17.53
N SER A 40 -7.78 2.12 -18.40
CA SER A 40 -9.10 1.64 -17.97
C SER A 40 -9.03 0.32 -17.19
N GLY A 41 -8.19 -0.62 -17.62
CA GLY A 41 -7.96 -1.87 -16.90
C GLY A 41 -7.28 -1.66 -15.55
N LEU A 42 -6.29 -0.76 -15.49
CA LEU A 42 -5.66 -0.37 -14.22
C LEU A 42 -6.64 0.31 -13.26
N LYS A 43 -7.53 1.17 -13.78
CA LYS A 43 -8.58 1.82 -12.97
C LYS A 43 -9.53 0.80 -12.36
N GLN A 44 -9.96 -0.19 -13.14
CA GLN A 44 -10.86 -1.23 -12.67
C GLN A 44 -10.23 -2.08 -11.55
N VAL A 45 -8.97 -2.50 -11.71
CA VAL A 45 -8.23 -3.27 -10.69
C VAL A 45 -7.85 -2.41 -9.49
N GLY A 46 -7.67 -1.11 -9.70
CA GLY A 46 -7.35 -0.13 -8.66
C GLY A 46 -8.54 0.29 -7.80
N GLN A 47 -9.77 -0.11 -8.14
CA GLN A 47 -10.94 0.07 -7.29
C GLN A 47 -10.91 -0.99 -6.18
N LYS A 48 -10.73 -0.53 -4.94
CA LYS A 48 -10.55 -1.37 -3.77
C LYS A 48 -11.67 -1.13 -2.78
N GLN A 49 -12.11 -2.19 -2.13
CA GLN A 49 -13.06 -2.10 -1.04
C GLN A 49 -12.29 -1.94 0.27
N ILE A 50 -12.59 -0.89 1.03
CA ILE A 50 -11.88 -0.61 2.29
C ILE A 50 -12.56 -1.41 3.40
N ALA A 51 -11.80 -2.27 4.06
CA ALA A 51 -12.27 -2.98 5.24
C ALA A 51 -12.08 -2.13 6.50
N LEU A 52 -13.09 -2.18 7.39
CA LEU A 52 -13.09 -1.51 8.68
C LEU A 52 -12.88 -2.49 9.84
N GLU A 53 -13.31 -3.73 9.70
CA GLU A 53 -13.09 -4.80 10.69
C GLU A 53 -13.18 -6.15 9.98
N ALA A 54 -12.82 -7.22 10.70
CA ALA A 54 -13.05 -8.57 10.19
C ALA A 54 -13.37 -9.56 11.29
N GLU A 55 -14.17 -10.55 10.93
CA GLU A 55 -14.48 -11.70 11.75
C GLU A 55 -13.73 -12.93 11.23
N ILE A 56 -12.98 -13.59 12.12
CA ILE A 56 -12.25 -14.82 11.81
C ILE A 56 -13.16 -16.03 12.06
N LYS A 57 -13.27 -16.90 11.05
CA LYS A 57 -13.87 -18.23 11.16
C LYS A 57 -12.79 -19.29 10.89
N ASP A 58 -13.17 -20.56 10.97
CA ASP A 58 -12.20 -21.67 10.85
C ASP A 58 -11.47 -21.67 9.51
N GLU A 59 -12.20 -21.56 8.40
CA GLU A 59 -11.70 -21.68 7.02
C GLU A 59 -11.84 -20.39 6.19
N ARG A 60 -12.39 -19.33 6.79
CA ARG A 60 -12.74 -18.09 6.09
C ARG A 60 -12.59 -16.87 6.98
N ILE A 61 -12.60 -15.71 6.36
CA ILE A 61 -12.66 -14.41 7.01
C ILE A 61 -13.80 -13.59 6.40
N ILE A 62 -14.51 -12.86 7.25
CA ILE A 62 -15.57 -11.96 6.81
C ILE A 62 -15.11 -10.54 7.09
N PHE A 63 -14.92 -9.74 6.04
CA PHE A 63 -14.58 -8.32 6.15
C PHE A 63 -15.84 -7.47 6.13
N HIS A 64 -15.98 -6.55 7.08
CA HIS A 64 -16.99 -5.51 7.02
C HIS A 64 -16.41 -4.26 6.38
N LEU A 65 -17.12 -3.73 5.40
CA LEU A 65 -16.62 -2.71 4.48
C LEU A 65 -17.13 -1.31 4.83
N GLU A 66 -16.40 -0.30 4.37
CA GLU A 66 -16.79 1.11 4.55
C GLU A 66 -18.13 1.47 3.89
N ASP A 67 -18.51 0.77 2.81
CA ASP A 67 -19.79 0.98 2.12
C ASP A 67 -21.00 0.33 2.83
N GLY A 68 -20.78 -0.27 4.00
CA GLY A 68 -21.80 -0.99 4.77
C GLY A 68 -22.02 -2.44 4.30
N GLY A 69 -21.32 -2.88 3.24
CA GLY A 69 -21.33 -4.25 2.78
C GLY A 69 -20.40 -5.16 3.59
N PHE A 70 -20.36 -6.43 3.20
CA PHE A 70 -19.39 -7.40 3.69
C PHE A 70 -18.78 -8.22 2.55
N ARG A 71 -17.59 -8.75 2.78
CA ARG A 71 -16.91 -9.69 1.89
C ARG A 71 -16.49 -10.92 2.66
N ASP A 72 -17.06 -12.06 2.29
CA ASP A 72 -16.63 -13.38 2.74
C ASP A 72 -15.55 -13.89 1.80
N LEU A 73 -14.40 -14.27 2.34
CA LEU A 73 -13.29 -14.87 1.60
C LEU A 73 -12.82 -16.13 2.32
N THR A 74 -12.75 -17.23 1.60
CA THR A 74 -12.05 -18.42 2.10
C THR A 74 -10.54 -18.16 2.12
N TYR A 75 -9.82 -18.80 3.04
CA TYR A 75 -8.37 -18.68 3.07
C TYR A 75 -7.72 -19.17 1.78
N ALA A 76 -8.30 -20.18 1.12
CA ALA A 76 -7.83 -20.72 -0.15
C ALA A 76 -7.99 -19.74 -1.34
N GLU A 77 -9.02 -18.89 -1.32
CA GLU A 77 -9.22 -17.85 -2.34
C GLU A 77 -8.18 -16.74 -2.26
N MET A 78 -7.60 -16.51 -1.08
CA MET A 78 -6.61 -15.49 -0.86
C MET A 78 -5.33 -15.83 -1.62
N PHE A 79 -4.92 -14.89 -2.47
CA PHE A 79 -3.85 -15.16 -3.42
C PHE A 79 -2.59 -14.34 -3.15
N LEU A 80 -2.78 -13.03 -2.95
CA LEU A 80 -1.69 -12.08 -2.90
C LEU A 80 -2.02 -10.97 -1.91
N ILE A 81 -1.05 -10.65 -1.07
CA ILE A 81 -1.03 -9.45 -0.25
C ILE A 81 0.05 -8.53 -0.79
N VAL A 82 -0.31 -7.28 -1.11
CA VAL A 82 0.66 -6.23 -1.42
C VAL A 82 0.66 -5.23 -0.28
N ARG A 83 1.79 -5.08 0.41
CA ARG A 83 1.92 -4.26 1.61
C ARG A 83 2.83 -3.07 1.37
N ALA A 84 2.48 -1.94 1.97
CA ALA A 84 3.30 -0.75 2.01
C ALA A 84 3.18 0.01 3.33
N ARG A 85 4.18 0.86 3.60
CA ARG A 85 4.07 2.00 4.50
C ARG A 85 3.98 3.27 3.67
N VAL A 86 2.88 3.99 3.82
CA VAL A 86 2.61 5.18 3.00
C VAL A 86 2.57 6.43 3.86
N ARG A 87 3.14 7.52 3.35
CA ARG A 87 2.99 8.85 3.94
C ARG A 87 1.68 9.46 3.45
N MET A 88 0.76 9.70 4.39
CA MET A 88 -0.50 10.39 4.11
C MET A 88 -0.30 11.89 4.36
N GLU A 89 -0.79 12.75 3.46
CA GLU A 89 -0.65 14.21 3.57
C GLU A 89 -2.01 14.93 3.39
N GLY A 90 -2.08 16.19 3.85
CA GLY A 90 -3.22 17.09 3.62
C GLY A 90 -4.55 16.60 4.19
N ALA A 91 -5.64 16.82 3.44
CA ALA A 91 -6.99 16.44 3.84
C ALA A 91 -7.16 14.92 4.06
N LEU A 92 -6.33 14.11 3.40
CA LEU A 92 -6.34 12.66 3.58
C LEU A 92 -5.78 12.29 4.96
N ALA A 93 -4.65 12.87 5.38
CA ALA A 93 -4.12 12.66 6.73
C ALA A 93 -5.12 13.08 7.82
N GLN A 94 -5.83 14.20 7.61
CA GLN A 94 -6.84 14.68 8.57
C GLN A 94 -8.07 13.77 8.66
N LYS A 95 -8.57 13.23 7.54
CA LYS A 95 -9.67 12.26 7.54
C LYS A 95 -9.25 10.95 8.21
N MET A 96 -8.03 10.51 7.96
CA MET A 96 -7.50 9.21 8.40
C MET A 96 -6.97 9.21 9.83
N GLY A 97 -6.62 10.39 10.37
CA GLY A 97 -6.20 10.60 11.76
C GLY A 97 -7.34 10.79 12.77
N LYS A 98 -8.61 10.80 12.31
CA LYS A 98 -9.81 10.90 13.16
C LYS A 98 -10.29 9.55 13.73
N ALA A 99 -9.43 8.53 13.75
CA ALA A 99 -9.71 7.37 14.58
C ALA A 99 -9.72 7.84 16.04
N THR A 100 -10.85 7.70 16.71
CA THR A 100 -10.98 7.95 18.14
C THR A 100 -9.89 7.14 18.85
N VAL A 101 -8.90 7.84 19.39
CA VAL A 101 -7.92 7.28 20.31
C VAL A 101 -8.67 7.25 21.65
N PRO A 102 -9.07 6.07 22.16
CA PRO A 102 -9.50 6.02 23.55
C PRO A 102 -8.31 6.50 24.38
N GLU A 103 -8.52 7.47 25.26
CA GLU A 103 -7.48 8.04 26.11
C GLU A 103 -6.65 6.91 26.74
N LEU A 104 -5.39 6.82 26.36
CA LEU A 104 -4.44 5.95 27.03
C LEU A 104 -4.30 6.46 28.46
N SER A 105 -4.43 5.56 29.45
CA SER A 105 -4.11 5.93 30.83
C SER A 105 -2.66 6.43 30.90
N LEU A 106 -2.42 7.44 31.75
CA LEU A 106 -1.12 8.13 31.92
C LEU A 106 0.08 7.19 32.08
N GLU A 107 -0.11 6.02 32.67
CA GLU A 107 0.93 5.01 32.85
C GLU A 107 1.28 4.26 31.55
N ARG A 108 0.28 4.00 30.70
CA ARG A 108 0.46 3.32 29.40
C ARG A 108 1.02 4.25 28.34
N GLN A 109 0.72 5.55 28.43
CA GLN A 109 1.32 6.60 27.61
C GLN A 109 2.84 6.69 27.83
N LYS A 110 3.31 6.62 29.09
CA LYS A 110 4.74 6.58 29.44
C LYS A 110 5.48 5.31 28.96
N LEU A 111 4.74 4.23 28.71
CA LEU A 111 5.30 2.97 28.20
C LEU A 111 5.40 3.01 26.67
N PHE A 112 4.36 3.55 26.01
CA PHE A 112 4.35 3.85 24.58
C PHE A 112 5.44 4.86 24.19
N ASP A 113 5.57 5.95 24.95
CA ASP A 113 6.61 6.96 24.72
C ASP A 113 8.01 6.36 24.88
N ARG A 114 8.22 5.43 25.82
CA ARG A 114 9.48 4.68 25.97
C ARG A 114 9.75 3.73 24.80
N ILE A 115 8.73 3.08 24.25
CA ILE A 115 8.88 2.19 23.08
C ILE A 115 9.16 3.01 21.82
N ILE A 116 8.49 4.14 21.65
CA ILE A 116 8.70 5.11 20.56
C ILE A 116 10.08 5.75 20.69
N GLN A 117 10.51 6.16 21.89
CA GLN A 117 11.86 6.65 22.16
C GLN A 117 12.90 5.59 21.84
N ARG A 118 12.75 4.33 22.29
CA ARG A 118 13.69 3.25 21.96
C ARG A 118 13.77 2.96 20.45
N ARG A 119 12.66 3.09 19.72
CA ARG A 119 12.64 2.96 18.24
C ARG A 119 13.25 4.18 17.54
N LYS A 120 13.07 5.39 18.09
CA LYS A 120 13.71 6.64 17.64
C LYS A 120 15.22 6.58 17.90
N GLU A 121 15.65 6.23 19.11
CA GLU A 121 17.07 6.07 19.48
C GLU A 121 17.78 5.02 18.62
N LYS A 122 17.13 3.89 18.31
CA LYS A 122 17.68 2.89 17.36
C LYS A 122 17.70 3.34 15.90
N LYS A 123 16.87 4.31 15.49
CA LYS A 123 16.86 4.87 14.12
C LYS A 123 17.69 6.16 13.99
N ILE A 124 18.03 6.84 15.09
CA ILE A 124 18.78 8.11 15.08
C ILE A 124 20.30 7.89 14.95
N SER A 125 20.84 6.69 15.15
CA SER A 125 22.27 6.44 14.88
C SER A 125 22.66 6.40 13.40
N ARG A 126 21.73 6.68 12.47
CA ARG A 126 22.00 6.64 11.01
C ARG A 126 21.47 7.82 10.18
N GLN A 127 21.04 8.94 10.76
CA GLN A 127 20.76 10.13 9.94
C GLN A 127 20.81 11.42 10.76
N GLU A 128 21.95 12.11 10.66
CA GLU A 128 22.05 13.53 10.93
C GLU A 128 21.41 14.34 9.80
N PHE A 129 21.00 15.56 10.15
CA PHE A 129 20.48 16.68 9.35
C PHE A 129 18.95 16.78 9.13
N GLY A 130 18.37 17.78 9.82
CA GLY A 130 17.40 18.69 9.22
C GLY A 130 16.05 18.73 9.92
N ASP A 131 15.93 19.61 10.92
CA ASP A 131 14.70 19.84 11.69
C ASP A 131 13.57 20.55 10.92
N LEU A 132 12.35 20.24 11.39
CA LEU A 132 11.08 21.00 11.39
C LEU A 132 10.06 20.82 10.24
N ILE A 133 8.98 20.14 10.65
CA ILE A 133 7.72 19.83 9.98
C ILE A 133 6.80 21.06 9.93
N PRO A 134 6.14 21.32 8.79
CA PRO A 134 4.74 21.76 8.82
C PRO A 134 3.86 21.02 7.81
N GLY A 135 2.92 20.25 8.36
CA GLY A 135 1.92 19.44 7.67
C GLY A 135 1.84 18.09 8.37
N ALA A 136 0.77 17.82 9.10
CA ALA A 136 0.56 16.58 9.85
C ALA A 136 0.54 15.38 8.89
N SER A 137 1.73 14.90 8.52
CA SER A 137 1.87 13.72 7.69
C SER A 137 1.98 12.51 8.59
N THR A 138 1.06 11.58 8.44
CA THR A 138 1.06 10.34 9.22
C THR A 138 1.57 9.22 8.32
N GLU A 139 2.61 8.51 8.76
CA GLU A 139 2.96 7.22 8.17
C GLU A 139 1.93 6.20 8.62
N VAL A 140 1.32 5.49 7.67
CA VAL A 140 0.31 4.47 7.95
C VAL A 140 0.70 3.18 7.25
N GLU A 141 0.60 2.04 7.93
CA GLU A 141 0.70 0.74 7.27
C GLU A 141 -0.59 0.42 6.51
N ILE A 142 -0.44 -0.11 5.30
CA ILE A 142 -1.53 -0.47 4.42
C ILE A 142 -1.19 -1.77 3.70
N PHE A 143 -2.20 -2.59 3.44
CA PHE A 143 -2.08 -3.66 2.47
C PHE A 143 -3.35 -3.86 1.68
N ASP A 144 -3.19 -4.43 0.49
CA ASP A 144 -4.29 -4.92 -0.34
C ASP A 144 -4.22 -6.44 -0.41
N LEU A 145 -5.33 -7.08 -0.07
CA LEU A 145 -5.54 -8.52 -0.18
C LEU A 145 -6.37 -8.80 -1.44
N TYR A 146 -5.76 -9.51 -2.39
CA TYR A 146 -6.41 -9.92 -3.63
C TYR A 146 -6.93 -11.35 -3.56
N SER A 147 -8.17 -11.54 -4.02
CA SER A 147 -8.74 -12.85 -4.29
C SER A 147 -8.36 -13.34 -5.69
N ARG A 148 -8.13 -14.66 -5.80
CA ARG A 148 -7.91 -15.33 -7.09
C ARG A 148 -9.15 -15.29 -7.98
N GLU A 149 -10.33 -15.38 -7.39
CA GLU A 149 -11.60 -15.61 -8.10
C GLU A 149 -12.28 -14.30 -8.50
N SER A 150 -12.42 -13.36 -7.57
CA SER A 150 -13.21 -12.15 -7.81
C SER A 150 -12.43 -11.06 -8.56
N HIS A 151 -11.11 -11.19 -8.62
CA HIS A 151 -10.20 -10.16 -9.13
C HIS A 151 -10.35 -8.79 -8.47
N GLN A 152 -10.92 -8.75 -7.26
CA GLN A 152 -11.07 -7.54 -6.44
C GLN A 152 -10.11 -7.58 -5.24
N ALA A 153 -9.68 -6.39 -4.82
CA ALA A 153 -8.86 -6.22 -3.63
C ALA A 153 -9.67 -5.66 -2.46
N ILE A 154 -9.42 -6.24 -1.28
CA ILE A 154 -9.79 -5.67 0.01
C ILE A 154 -8.59 -4.91 0.55
N GLN A 155 -8.77 -3.63 0.82
CA GLN A 155 -7.74 -2.77 1.36
C GLN A 155 -7.91 -2.61 2.87
N VAL A 156 -6.85 -2.90 3.61
CA VAL A 156 -6.78 -2.74 5.06
C VAL A 156 -5.81 -1.61 5.36
N ILE A 157 -6.30 -0.60 6.09
CA ILE A 157 -5.51 0.57 6.47
C ILE A 157 -5.40 0.59 7.99
N GLU A 158 -4.18 0.58 8.52
CA GLU A 158 -3.90 0.40 9.95
C GLU A 158 -4.68 1.37 10.83
N SER A 159 -4.78 2.63 10.42
CA SER A 159 -5.45 3.67 11.19
C SER A 159 -6.98 3.58 11.16
N ARG A 160 -7.57 2.74 10.30
CA ARG A 160 -9.03 2.61 10.12
C ARG A 160 -9.58 1.27 10.55
N PHE A 161 -8.72 0.26 10.62
CA PHE A 161 -9.14 -1.11 10.84
C PHE A 161 -9.21 -1.44 12.34
N GLU A 162 -10.35 -1.96 12.79
CA GLU A 162 -10.62 -2.31 14.17
C GLU A 162 -10.12 -3.73 14.46
N PHE A 163 -8.86 -3.83 14.88
CA PHE A 163 -8.21 -5.10 15.17
C PHE A 163 -8.75 -5.81 16.42
N SER A 164 -9.48 -5.13 17.32
CA SER A 164 -10.05 -5.77 18.51
C SER A 164 -11.13 -6.80 18.18
N SER A 165 -11.78 -6.67 17.01
CA SER A 165 -12.72 -7.69 16.49
C SER A 165 -12.05 -9.07 16.31
N ILE A 166 -10.75 -9.07 16.02
CA ILE A 166 -9.96 -10.28 15.78
C ILE A 166 -9.21 -10.72 17.04
N PHE A 167 -8.57 -9.77 17.73
CA PHE A 167 -7.63 -10.07 18.81
C PHE A 167 -8.19 -9.83 20.22
N GLY A 168 -9.47 -9.44 20.33
CA GLY A 168 -10.14 -9.10 21.58
C GLY A 168 -10.04 -7.62 21.96
N GLN A 169 -10.94 -7.19 22.84
CA GLN A 169 -11.08 -5.80 23.30
C GLN A 169 -9.82 -5.26 24.02
N ASP A 170 -9.02 -6.14 24.60
CA ASP A 170 -7.75 -5.78 25.26
C ASP A 170 -6.59 -5.55 24.29
N PHE A 171 -6.82 -5.69 22.98
CA PHE A 171 -5.78 -5.47 21.97
C PHE A 171 -5.41 -3.98 21.84
N GLN A 172 -4.48 -3.54 22.68
CA GLN A 172 -4.00 -2.14 22.71
C GLN A 172 -2.82 -1.87 21.79
N ALA A 173 -2.26 -2.91 21.17
CA ALA A 173 -1.08 -2.80 20.32
C ALA A 173 -1.46 -2.44 18.86
N ARG A 174 -2.17 -1.32 18.65
CA ARG A 174 -2.50 -0.80 17.30
C ARG A 174 -1.27 -0.76 16.38
N LEU A 175 -0.09 -0.41 16.92
CA LEU A 175 1.22 -0.40 16.22
C LEU A 175 1.71 -1.77 15.68
N LEU A 176 1.06 -2.87 16.03
CA LEU A 176 1.37 -4.22 15.57
C LEU A 176 0.15 -4.90 14.92
N GLY A 177 -0.96 -4.17 14.76
CA GLY A 177 -2.22 -4.73 14.26
C GLY A 177 -2.06 -5.39 12.90
N ILE A 178 -1.51 -4.65 11.92
CA ILE A 178 -1.27 -5.20 10.57
C ILE A 178 -0.29 -6.36 10.61
N ALA A 179 0.86 -6.23 11.29
CA ALA A 179 1.85 -7.30 11.33
C ALA A 179 1.27 -8.62 11.89
N ARG A 180 0.57 -8.54 13.02
CA ARG A 180 -0.11 -9.70 13.62
C ARG A 180 -1.21 -10.26 12.73
N PHE A 181 -1.96 -9.39 12.07
CA PHE A 181 -3.02 -9.83 11.18
C PHE A 181 -2.46 -10.54 9.94
N LEU A 182 -1.36 -10.05 9.38
CA LEU A 182 -0.65 -10.73 8.30
C LEU A 182 -0.10 -12.09 8.73
N ASP A 183 0.50 -12.18 9.92
CA ASP A 183 0.97 -13.46 10.47
C ASP A 183 -0.17 -14.46 10.66
N LEU A 184 -1.35 -13.98 11.10
CA LEU A 184 -2.56 -14.79 11.20
C LEU A 184 -3.05 -15.26 9.82
N LEU A 185 -3.15 -14.37 8.84
CA LEU A 185 -3.56 -14.75 7.49
C LEU A 185 -2.60 -15.77 6.87
N LYS A 186 -1.29 -15.62 7.12
CA LYS A 186 -0.27 -16.54 6.64
C LYS A 186 -0.26 -17.88 7.37
N SER A 187 -0.63 -17.91 8.65
CA SER A 187 -0.79 -19.19 9.36
C SER A 187 -2.03 -19.97 8.87
N LYS A 188 -3.09 -19.25 8.48
CA LYS A 188 -4.31 -19.81 7.90
C LYS A 188 -4.17 -20.19 6.42
N ASN A 189 -3.36 -19.45 5.66
CA ASN A 189 -2.99 -19.76 4.28
C ASN A 189 -1.45 -19.63 4.10
N PRO A 190 -0.69 -20.70 4.31
CA PRO A 190 0.77 -20.69 4.14
C PRO A 190 1.25 -20.39 2.71
N GLU A 191 0.40 -20.61 1.70
CA GLU A 191 0.73 -20.41 0.28
C GLU A 191 0.52 -18.97 -0.18
N ILE A 192 -0.10 -18.12 0.65
CA ILE A 192 -0.36 -16.73 0.28
C ILE A 192 0.94 -15.97 0.02
N SER A 193 1.03 -15.33 -1.14
CA SER A 193 2.19 -14.52 -1.50
C SER A 193 2.09 -13.15 -0.83
N VAL A 194 3.19 -12.66 -0.25
CA VAL A 194 3.27 -11.31 0.31
C VAL A 194 4.34 -10.51 -0.43
N ASN A 195 3.95 -9.40 -1.05
CA ASN A 195 4.85 -8.47 -1.72
C ASN A 195 5.02 -7.20 -0.87
N GLU A 196 6.25 -6.92 -0.44
CA GLU A 196 6.61 -5.71 0.31
C GLU A 196 7.60 -4.83 -0.46
N THR A 197 7.83 -5.12 -1.74
CA THR A 197 8.87 -4.50 -2.54
C THR A 197 8.61 -3.00 -2.74
N PHE A 198 7.37 -2.53 -2.62
CA PHE A 198 7.06 -1.10 -2.59
C PHE A 198 7.82 -0.35 -1.49
N ASN A 199 8.04 -0.97 -0.32
CA ASN A 199 8.79 -0.33 0.76
C ASN A 199 10.29 -0.17 0.45
N GLN A 200 10.81 -0.99 -0.47
CA GLN A 200 12.21 -0.98 -0.89
C GLN A 200 12.43 -0.07 -2.11
N VAL A 201 11.48 -0.10 -3.05
CA VAL A 201 11.53 0.63 -4.33
C VAL A 201 10.91 2.03 -4.21
N GLY A 202 9.98 2.20 -3.26
CA GLY A 202 9.22 3.40 -3.00
C GLY A 202 10.12 4.55 -2.58
N TYR A 203 10.62 5.25 -3.58
CA TYR A 203 10.82 6.70 -3.63
C TYR A 203 10.79 7.37 -2.25
N THR A 204 11.97 7.52 -1.66
CA THR A 204 12.26 8.65 -0.78
C THR A 204 12.19 9.96 -1.57
N TYR A 205 11.06 10.33 -2.17
CA TYR A 205 10.79 11.74 -2.47
C TYR A 205 10.40 12.39 -1.16
N ARG A 206 11.42 12.64 -0.33
CA ARG A 206 11.26 13.27 0.99
C ARG A 206 10.67 14.67 0.86
N ASP A 207 10.92 15.33 -0.26
CA ASP A 207 10.52 16.71 -0.48
C ASP A 207 9.67 16.84 -1.75
N LYS A 208 8.40 17.18 -1.57
CA LYS A 208 7.66 17.94 -2.58
C LYS A 208 8.53 19.19 -2.84
N PRO A 209 8.95 19.50 -4.09
CA PRO A 209 9.73 20.70 -4.33
C PRO A 209 8.96 21.87 -3.73
N ALA A 210 9.57 22.54 -2.74
CA ALA A 210 8.98 23.73 -2.17
C ALA A 210 8.68 24.66 -3.34
N GLU A 211 7.43 25.10 -3.46
CA GLU A 211 7.11 26.22 -4.33
C GLU A 211 7.90 27.40 -3.78
N LYS A 212 9.16 27.54 -4.20
CA LYS A 212 9.86 28.80 -4.05
C LYS A 212 8.95 29.76 -4.80
N LYS A 213 8.42 30.75 -4.08
CA LYS A 213 7.88 31.98 -4.66
C LYS A 213 9.01 32.68 -5.40
N LEU A 214 9.54 32.07 -6.46
CA LEU A 214 10.27 32.79 -7.47
C LEU A 214 9.19 33.59 -8.20
N PHE A 215 9.19 34.88 -7.91
CA PHE A 215 8.54 35.87 -8.75
C PHE A 215 8.88 35.55 -10.22
N PHE A 216 7.86 35.57 -11.08
CA PHE A 216 7.93 35.40 -12.56
C PHE A 216 7.91 33.97 -13.14
N LEU A 217 6.99 33.12 -12.69
CA LEU A 217 6.34 32.19 -13.62
C LEU A 217 4.83 32.43 -13.60
N PRO A 218 4.16 32.54 -14.77
CA PRO A 218 2.71 32.65 -14.82
C PRO A 218 2.14 31.44 -14.09
N ALA A 219 1.13 31.67 -13.24
CA ALA A 219 0.49 30.67 -12.38
C ALA A 219 0.17 29.39 -13.17
N GLY A 220 1.15 28.49 -13.21
CA GLY A 220 1.07 27.23 -13.93
C GLY A 220 0.21 26.33 -13.07
N LYS A 221 -1.08 26.25 -13.42
CA LYS A 221 -2.09 25.37 -12.84
C LYS A 221 -1.43 24.13 -12.22
N ASN A 222 -1.59 23.95 -10.91
CA ASN A 222 -1.33 22.67 -10.27
C ASN A 222 -2.14 21.61 -11.02
N THR A 223 -1.47 20.88 -11.91
CA THR A 223 -2.11 19.89 -12.75
C THR A 223 -2.31 18.64 -11.92
N PRO A 224 -3.48 17.97 -11.99
CA PRO A 224 -3.74 16.73 -11.24
C PRO A 224 -2.66 15.65 -11.42
N ALA A 225 -1.94 15.67 -12.55
CA ALA A 225 -0.80 14.80 -12.82
C ALA A 225 0.41 15.05 -11.89
N ARG A 226 0.71 16.32 -11.56
CA ARG A 226 1.81 16.66 -10.63
C ARG A 226 1.48 16.24 -9.20
N GLU A 227 0.24 16.41 -8.76
CA GLU A 227 -0.17 15.98 -7.41
C GLU A 227 -0.10 14.46 -7.23
N LYS A 228 -0.44 13.70 -8.27
CA LYS A 228 -0.31 12.23 -8.25
C LYS A 228 1.14 11.75 -8.08
N LEU A 229 2.11 12.43 -8.69
CA LEU A 229 3.53 12.06 -8.59
C LEU A 229 4.10 12.19 -7.17
N HIS A 230 3.51 13.05 -6.34
CA HIS A 230 3.97 13.30 -4.98
C HIS A 230 3.11 12.63 -3.90
N ASN A 231 2.03 11.94 -4.29
CA ASN A 231 1.15 11.25 -3.35
C ASN A 231 1.51 9.77 -3.25
N SER A 232 2.19 9.39 -2.16
CA SER A 232 2.60 8.00 -1.88
C SER A 232 1.44 7.01 -1.84
N TYR A 233 0.25 7.44 -1.40
CA TYR A 233 -0.95 6.61 -1.37
C TYR A 233 -1.46 6.31 -2.78
N THR A 234 -1.50 7.32 -3.65
CA THR A 234 -1.87 7.14 -5.06
C THR A 234 -0.85 6.22 -5.77
N LEU A 235 0.45 6.43 -5.53
CA LEU A 235 1.50 5.58 -6.09
C LEU A 235 1.36 4.12 -5.63
N PHE A 236 1.11 3.90 -4.34
CA PHE A 236 0.85 2.56 -3.80
C PHE A 236 -0.35 1.91 -4.47
N ASN A 237 -1.44 2.65 -4.67
CA ASN A 237 -2.64 2.09 -5.26
C ASN A 237 -2.40 1.54 -6.67
N GLU A 238 -1.67 2.30 -7.48
CA GLU A 238 -1.30 1.89 -8.84
C GLU A 238 -0.28 0.75 -8.82
N TYR A 239 0.74 0.84 -7.96
CA TYR A 239 1.73 -0.21 -7.78
C TYR A 239 1.09 -1.55 -7.41
N SER A 240 0.18 -1.55 -6.46
CA SER A 240 -0.48 -2.76 -5.99
C SER A 240 -1.28 -3.46 -7.08
N ALA A 241 -2.04 -2.69 -7.88
CA ALA A 241 -2.75 -3.22 -9.05
C ALA A 241 -1.78 -3.81 -10.10
N ILE A 242 -0.63 -3.18 -10.31
CA ILE A 242 0.44 -3.65 -11.21
C ILE A 242 1.00 -5.00 -10.73
N ILE A 243 1.33 -5.12 -9.43
CA ILE A 243 1.84 -6.36 -8.84
C ILE A 243 0.82 -7.48 -8.94
N TYR A 244 -0.45 -7.19 -8.65
CA TYR A 244 -1.52 -8.17 -8.77
C TYR A 244 -1.59 -8.78 -10.17
N LEU A 245 -1.61 -7.95 -11.20
CA LEU A 245 -1.74 -8.41 -12.59
C LEU A 245 -0.53 -9.20 -13.07
N HIS A 246 0.65 -8.82 -12.62
CA HIS A 246 1.87 -9.59 -12.86
C HIS A 246 1.77 -11.00 -12.29
N TYR A 247 1.35 -11.13 -11.03
CA TYR A 247 1.18 -12.41 -10.36
C TYR A 247 0.08 -13.26 -11.01
N LEU A 248 -1.06 -12.64 -11.37
CA LEU A 248 -2.15 -13.31 -12.07
C LEU A 248 -1.69 -13.88 -13.42
N ARG A 249 -0.88 -13.14 -14.17
CA ARG A 249 -0.29 -13.62 -15.44
C ARG A 249 0.68 -14.78 -15.23
N LYS A 250 1.57 -14.70 -14.24
CA LYS A 250 2.52 -15.78 -13.93
C LYS A 250 1.81 -17.09 -13.57
N LEU A 251 0.68 -17.02 -12.86
CA LEU A 251 -0.15 -18.19 -12.60
C LEU A 251 -0.67 -18.82 -13.89
N LYS A 252 -1.24 -18.02 -14.81
CA LYS A 252 -1.76 -18.54 -16.09
C LYS A 252 -0.68 -19.25 -16.91
N GLN A 253 0.51 -18.65 -17.00
CA GLN A 253 1.64 -19.24 -17.71
C GLN A 253 2.16 -20.54 -17.09
N THR A 254 1.91 -20.76 -15.80
CA THR A 254 2.30 -21.99 -15.10
C THR A 254 1.24 -23.08 -15.29
N ALA A 255 -0.04 -22.73 -15.42
CA ALA A 255 -1.13 -23.67 -15.68
C ALA A 255 -1.16 -24.19 -17.14
N GLU A 256 -0.57 -23.46 -18.07
CA GLU A 256 -0.48 -23.82 -19.49
C GLU A 256 0.73 -24.71 -19.84
N LYS A 257 1.55 -25.07 -18.85
CA LYS A 257 2.75 -25.92 -18.99
C LYS A 257 2.54 -27.27 -18.34
#